data_AF-A0A1Q8JD69-F1
#
_entry.id   AF-A0A1Q8JD69-F1
#
_cell.length_a   1.000
_cell.length_b   1.000
_cell.length_c   1.000
_cell.angle_alpha   90.00
_cell.angle_beta   90.00
_cell.angle_gamma   90.00
#
_symmetry.space_group_name_H-M   'P 1'
#
loop_
_entity.id
_entity.type
_entity.pdbx_description
1 polymer ?
#
loop_
_entity_poly.entity_id
_entity_poly.type
_entity_poly.pdbx_seq_one_letter_code
_entity_poly.pdbx_strand_id
1 'polypeptide(L)'
;MKLYFADRLQFGLPPTPAALEAYLELLEPSGLPWSVAVLGGDVVGSGLAELAVRRGGHLRVGLEDFHDRAGSAPSNRELVEGALRVIESAGATPASPARARARAILGVR
;
A
#
# COMPACT_ATOMS: atom_id res chain seq x y z
N MET A 1 -9.51 -6.14 -0.86
CA MET A 1 -8.49 -7.13 -0.46
C MET A 1 -7.26 -6.43 0.12
N LYS A 2 -6.56 -7.01 1.09
CA LYS A 2 -5.28 -6.46 1.57
C LYS A 2 -4.16 -7.45 1.23
N LEU A 3 -3.21 -7.01 0.43
CA LEU A 3 -2.06 -7.77 -0.03
C LEU A 3 -0.89 -7.44 0.89
N TYR A 4 -0.40 -8.45 1.58
CA TYR A 4 0.70 -8.29 2.52
C TYR A 4 2.00 -8.77 1.90
N PHE A 5 3.04 -7.98 2.10
CA PHE A 5 4.41 -8.27 1.70
C PHE A 5 5.31 -8.21 2.91
N ALA A 6 6.44 -8.91 2.88
CA ALA A 6 7.49 -8.76 3.89
C ALA A 6 8.83 -9.21 3.33
N ASP A 7 9.91 -8.53 3.74
CA ASP A 7 11.28 -8.95 3.46
C ASP A 7 11.89 -9.72 4.65
N ARG A 8 11.60 -9.26 5.87
CA ARG A 8 12.20 -9.78 7.12
C ARG A 8 11.32 -10.77 7.87
N LEU A 9 10.03 -10.78 7.58
CA LEU A 9 9.06 -11.67 8.22
C LEU A 9 8.68 -12.76 7.23
N GLN A 10 8.44 -13.97 7.71
CA GLN A 10 7.92 -15.07 6.89
C GLN A 10 6.40 -14.88 6.68
N PHE A 11 6.01 -13.77 6.07
CA PHE A 11 4.61 -13.39 5.88
C PHE A 11 4.38 -12.71 4.52
N GLY A 12 3.65 -13.38 3.63
CA GLY A 12 3.40 -12.89 2.28
C GLY A 12 4.61 -13.05 1.34
N LEU A 13 4.55 -12.38 0.19
CA LEU A 13 5.63 -12.35 -0.81
C LEU A 13 6.61 -11.19 -0.52
N PRO A 14 7.86 -11.22 -1.04
CA PRO A 14 8.79 -10.10 -0.89
C PRO A 14 8.27 -8.84 -1.61
N PRO A 15 8.52 -7.62 -1.10
CA PRO A 15 7.99 -6.36 -1.64
C PRO A 15 8.71 -5.98 -2.96
N THR A 16 8.41 -6.71 -4.02
CA THR A 16 9.03 -6.59 -5.34
C THR A 16 7.97 -6.39 -6.42
N PRO A 17 8.32 -5.79 -7.58
CA PRO A 17 7.39 -5.66 -8.69
C PRO A 17 6.78 -7.00 -9.11
N ALA A 18 7.61 -8.04 -9.27
CA ALA A 18 7.15 -9.37 -9.69
C ALA A 18 6.16 -10.00 -8.68
N ALA A 19 6.38 -9.80 -7.39
CA ALA A 19 5.46 -10.28 -6.36
C ALA A 19 4.11 -9.54 -6.39
N LEU A 20 4.12 -8.23 -6.67
CA LEU A 20 2.88 -7.49 -6.87
C LEU A 20 2.11 -8.05 -8.06
N GLU A 21 2.77 -8.23 -9.20
CA GLU A 21 2.14 -8.81 -10.39
C GLU A 21 1.52 -10.18 -10.11
N ALA A 22 2.23 -11.05 -9.39
CA ALA A 22 1.71 -12.37 -9.04
C ALA A 22 0.40 -12.28 -8.22
N TYR A 23 0.31 -11.35 -7.26
CA TYR A 23 -0.94 -11.14 -6.54
C TYR A 23 -2.05 -10.53 -7.41
N LEU A 24 -1.70 -9.60 -8.31
CA LEU A 24 -2.67 -8.96 -9.20
C LEU A 24 -3.24 -9.96 -10.20
N GLU A 25 -2.44 -10.85 -10.77
CA GLU A 25 -2.89 -11.91 -11.67
C GLU A 25 -3.97 -12.79 -11.01
N LEU A 26 -3.78 -13.15 -9.74
CA LEU A 26 -4.74 -13.94 -8.98
C LEU A 26 -6.01 -13.15 -8.62
N LEU A 27 -5.90 -11.83 -8.41
CA LEU A 27 -6.98 -10.99 -7.94
C LEU A 27 -7.83 -10.40 -9.08
N GLU A 28 -7.24 -10.15 -10.25
CA GLU A 28 -7.86 -9.45 -11.38
C GLU A 28 -9.26 -9.97 -11.73
N PRO A 29 -9.53 -11.30 -11.80
CA PRO A 29 -10.86 -11.81 -12.11
C PRO A 29 -11.96 -11.40 -11.12
N SER A 30 -11.60 -11.01 -9.89
CA SER A 30 -12.55 -10.61 -8.85
C SER A 30 -13.06 -9.17 -9.02
N GLY A 31 -12.28 -8.30 -9.68
CA GLY A 31 -12.54 -6.86 -9.74
C GLY A 31 -12.59 -6.16 -8.38
N LEU A 32 -12.14 -6.81 -7.30
CA LEU A 32 -12.18 -6.25 -5.95
C LEU A 32 -11.10 -5.18 -5.78
N PRO A 33 -11.40 -4.04 -5.13
CA PRO A 33 -10.39 -3.06 -4.79
C PRO A 33 -9.41 -3.64 -3.78
N TRP A 34 -8.15 -3.24 -3.87
CA TRP A 34 -7.07 -3.81 -3.09
C TRP A 34 -6.12 -2.76 -2.54
N SER A 35 -5.44 -3.12 -1.46
CA SER A 35 -4.37 -2.31 -0.88
C SER A 35 -3.13 -3.15 -0.60
N VAL A 36 -1.98 -2.48 -0.51
CA VAL A 36 -0.69 -3.10 -0.16
C VAL A 36 -0.20 -2.63 1.21
N ALA A 37 0.51 -3.51 1.91
CA ALA A 37 1.29 -3.20 3.11
C ALA A 37 2.58 -4.02 3.12
N VAL A 38 3.66 -3.46 3.67
CA VAL A 38 4.92 -4.17 3.90
C VAL A 38 5.11 -4.35 5.40
N LEU A 39 4.92 -5.57 5.89
CA LEU A 39 5.02 -5.87 7.32
C LEU A 39 6.49 -5.95 7.75
N GLY A 40 6.81 -5.28 8.85
CA GLY A 40 8.19 -5.14 9.30
C GLY A 40 9.06 -4.39 8.30
N GLY A 41 8.48 -3.42 7.59
CA GLY A 41 9.14 -2.64 6.55
C GLY A 41 8.41 -1.34 6.23
N ASP A 42 8.95 -0.57 5.29
CA ASP A 42 8.32 0.64 4.79
C ASP A 42 7.80 0.43 3.36
N VAL A 43 6.47 0.54 3.16
CA VAL A 43 5.85 0.40 1.84
C VAL A 43 6.24 1.54 0.89
N VAL A 44 6.56 2.72 1.41
CA VAL A 44 7.05 3.85 0.61
C VAL A 44 8.53 3.63 0.28
N GLY A 45 9.37 3.40 1.29
CA GLY A 45 10.80 3.15 1.13
C GLY A 45 11.17 1.92 0.31
N SER A 46 10.28 0.91 0.23
CA SER A 46 10.45 -0.25 -0.66
C SER A 46 10.14 0.03 -2.13
N GLY A 47 9.55 1.19 -2.46
CA GLY A 47 9.08 1.52 -3.82
C GLY A 47 7.77 0.86 -4.22
N LEU A 48 7.23 -0.04 -3.39
CA LEU A 48 6.00 -0.77 -3.69
C LEU A 48 4.77 0.15 -3.72
N ALA A 49 4.78 1.23 -2.93
CA ALA A 49 3.69 2.21 -2.90
C ALA A 49 3.44 2.85 -4.28
N GLU A 50 4.48 3.25 -5.00
CA GLU A 50 4.32 3.88 -6.32
C GLU A 50 3.73 2.90 -7.33
N LEU A 51 4.24 1.67 -7.35
CA LEU A 51 3.73 0.61 -8.22
C LEU A 51 2.24 0.32 -7.94
N ALA A 52 1.87 0.20 -6.66
CA ALA A 52 0.50 -0.04 -6.27
C ALA A 52 -0.43 1.09 -6.75
N VAL A 53 -0.04 2.35 -6.56
CA VAL A 53 -0.83 3.51 -7.02
C VAL A 53 -0.99 3.51 -8.54
N ARG A 54 0.09 3.28 -9.30
CA ARG A 54 0.05 3.22 -10.77
C ARG A 54 -0.85 2.10 -11.31
N ARG A 55 -1.04 1.03 -10.53
CA ARG A 55 -1.95 -0.09 -10.84
C ARG A 55 -3.37 0.10 -10.30
N GLY A 56 -3.70 1.28 -9.77
CA GLY A 56 -5.03 1.58 -9.24
C GLY A 56 -5.32 0.99 -7.86
N GLY A 57 -4.29 0.52 -7.16
CA GLY A 57 -4.39 0.03 -5.78
C GLY A 57 -4.36 1.14 -4.74
N HIS A 58 -4.53 0.73 -3.48
CA HIS A 58 -4.51 1.60 -2.30
C HIS A 58 -3.32 1.27 -1.38
N LEU A 59 -3.02 2.18 -0.46
CA LEU A 59 -1.88 2.04 0.45
C LEU A 59 -2.36 1.87 1.89
N ARG A 60 -1.72 0.97 2.62
CA ARG A 60 -1.74 0.93 4.09
C ARG A 60 -0.35 1.31 4.59
N VAL A 61 -0.31 2.30 5.47
CA VAL A 61 0.89 2.75 6.17
C VAL A 61 0.59 2.84 7.67
N GLY A 62 1.64 2.77 8.48
CA GLY A 62 1.54 3.04 9.92
C GLY A 62 2.66 2.36 10.72
N LEU A 63 2.79 2.79 11.97
CA LEU A 63 3.80 2.28 12.91
C LEU A 63 3.64 0.80 13.25
N GLU A 64 2.45 0.23 13.03
CA GLU A 64 2.23 -1.22 13.17
C GLU A 64 3.10 -2.02 12.19
N ASP A 65 3.29 -1.50 10.98
CA ASP A 65 4.02 -2.20 9.91
C ASP A 65 5.47 -1.71 9.78
N PHE A 66 5.74 -0.45 10.17
CA PHE A 66 6.98 0.26 9.84
C PHE A 66 8.24 -0.30 10.50
N HIS A 67 9.27 -0.50 9.68
CA HIS A 67 10.64 -0.68 10.11
C HIS A 67 11.58 -0.26 8.97
N ASP A 68 12.72 0.33 9.30
CA ASP A 68 13.82 0.55 8.37
C ASP A 68 15.16 0.12 8.96
N ARG A 69 16.17 0.02 8.10
CA ARG A 69 17.54 -0.33 8.54
C ARG A 69 18.26 0.84 9.22
N ALA A 70 17.78 2.07 9.05
CA ALA A 70 18.37 3.26 9.62
C ALA A 70 17.99 3.44 11.11
N GLY A 71 17.01 2.69 11.61
CA GLY A 71 16.50 2.83 12.97
C GLY A 71 15.71 4.12 13.16
N SER A 72 15.05 4.62 12.10
CA SER A 72 14.23 5.81 12.20
C SER A 72 12.97 5.56 13.04
N ALA A 73 12.44 6.63 13.62
CA ALA A 73 11.25 6.60 14.47
C ALA A 73 10.24 7.68 14.01
N PRO A 74 9.67 7.55 12.80
CA PRO A 74 8.66 8.49 12.34
C PRO A 74 7.38 8.36 13.18
N SER A 75 6.52 9.34 13.05
CA SER A 75 5.12 9.29 13.50
C SER A 75 4.22 8.69 12.41
N ASN A 76 3.03 8.20 12.78
CA ASN A 76 2.00 7.82 11.81
C ASN A 76 1.68 8.95 10.82
N ARG A 77 1.77 10.21 11.28
CA ARG A 77 1.54 11.38 10.43
C ARG A 77 2.60 11.49 9.33
N GLU A 78 3.88 11.39 9.68
CA GLU A 78 4.98 11.47 8.70
C GLU A 78 4.91 10.34 7.66
N LEU A 79 4.51 9.13 8.10
CA LEU A 79 4.29 8.00 7.19
C LEU A 79 3.14 8.25 6.21
N VAL A 80 2.01 8.79 6.70
CA VAL A 80 0.89 9.20 5.85
C VAL A 80 1.32 10.29 4.87
N GLU A 81 2.04 11.31 5.33
CA GLU A 81 2.56 12.38 4.46
C GLU A 81 3.51 11.83 3.38
N GLY A 82 4.32 10.82 3.69
CA GLY A 82 5.11 10.07 2.70
C GLY A 82 4.27 9.39 1.63
N ALA A 83 3.21 8.69 2.04
CA ALA A 83 2.29 8.05 1.10
C ALA A 83 1.54 9.07 0.23
N LEU A 84 1.12 10.21 0.80
CA LEU A 84 0.46 11.29 0.06
C LEU A 84 1.37 11.85 -1.03
N ARG A 85 2.64 12.11 -0.72
CA ARG A 85 3.63 12.55 -1.72
C ARG A 85 3.76 11.57 -2.88
N VAL A 86 3.78 10.26 -2.60
CA VAL A 86 3.82 9.22 -3.65
C VAL A 86 2.56 9.25 -4.52
N ILE A 87 1.38 9.32 -3.91
CA ILE A 87 0.10 9.37 -4.63
C ILE A 87 0.06 10.58 -5.58
N GLU A 88 0.42 11.76 -5.08
CA GLU A 88 0.45 12.99 -5.86
C GLU A 88 1.50 12.95 -6.97
N SER A 89 2.71 12.46 -6.68
CA SER A 89 3.79 12.34 -7.67
C SER A 89 3.46 11.34 -8.79
N ALA A 90 2.63 10.34 -8.49
CA ALA A 90 2.11 9.40 -9.49
C ALA A 90 0.93 9.95 -10.31
N GLY A 91 0.50 11.20 -10.06
CA GLY A 91 -0.62 11.84 -10.76
C GLY A 91 -2.00 11.41 -10.25
N ALA A 92 -2.08 10.74 -9.10
CA ALA A 92 -3.33 10.33 -8.49
C ALA A 92 -3.77 11.32 -7.39
N THR A 93 -5.02 11.18 -6.94
CA THR A 93 -5.58 12.02 -5.87
C THR A 93 -6.02 11.14 -4.68
N PRO A 94 -5.60 11.46 -3.45
CA PRO A 94 -6.07 10.75 -2.26
C PRO A 94 -7.60 10.77 -2.15
N ALA A 95 -8.19 9.64 -1.78
CA ALA A 95 -9.63 9.56 -1.57
C ALA A 95 -10.02 10.29 -0.29
N SER A 96 -11.05 11.15 -0.37
CA SER A 96 -11.73 11.63 0.84
C SER A 96 -12.45 10.48 1.55
N PRO A 97 -12.75 10.59 2.85
CA PRO A 97 -13.52 9.55 3.55
C PRO A 97 -14.84 9.21 2.86
N ALA A 98 -15.53 10.21 2.29
CA ALA A 98 -16.76 10.00 1.53
C ALA A 98 -16.53 9.17 0.24
N ARG A 99 -15.45 9.45 -0.51
CA ARG A 99 -15.09 8.65 -1.69
C ARG A 99 -14.67 7.23 -1.31
N ALA A 100 -13.89 7.07 -0.24
CA ALA A 100 -13.46 5.75 0.25
C ALA A 100 -14.65 4.85 0.59
N ARG A 101 -15.72 5.41 1.19
CA ARG A 101 -16.94 4.69 1.52
C ARG A 101 -17.81 4.31 0.32
N ALA A 102 -17.69 5.01 -0.80
CA ALA A 102 -18.52 4.78 -1.98
C ALA A 102 -18.46 3.33 -2.50
N ARG A 103 -19.53 2.89 -3.18
CA ARG A 103 -19.65 1.53 -3.76
C ARG A 103 -18.49 1.15 -4.67
N ALA A 104 -17.88 2.13 -5.33
CA ALA A 104 -16.74 1.91 -6.22
C ALA A 104 -15.45 1.51 -5.46
N ILE A 105 -15.36 1.77 -4.15
CA ILE A 105 -14.18 1.44 -3.33
C ILE A 105 -14.59 0.46 -2.22
N LEU A 106 -15.10 0.92 -1.08
CA LEU A 106 -15.41 -0.01 0.04
C LEU A 106 -16.86 -0.47 0.07
N GLY A 107 -17.80 0.31 -0.48
CA GLY A 107 -19.22 -0.02 -0.42
C GLY A 107 -19.80 -0.08 1.00
N VAL A 108 -19.25 0.71 1.92
CA VAL A 108 -19.72 0.81 3.32
C VAL A 108 -20.38 2.18 3.53
N ARG A 109 -21.41 2.25 4.38
CA ARG A 109 -22.15 3.50 4.64
C ARG A 109 -21.47 4.31 5.75
#